data_AF-A0AAJ1QAC8-F1
#
_entry.id   AF-A0AAJ1QAC8-F1
#
_cell.length_a   1.000
_cell.length_b   1.000
_cell.length_c   1.000
_cell.angle_alpha   90.00
_cell.angle_beta   90.00
_cell.angle_gamma   90.00
#
_symmetry.space_group_name_H-M   'P 1'
#
loop_
_entity.id
_entity.type
_entity.pdbx_description
1 polymer ?
#
loop_
_entity_poly.entity_id
_entity_poly.type
_entity_poly.pdbx_seq_one_letter_code
_entity_poly.pdbx_strand_id
1 'polypeptide(L)' 'PFAARHPERVLDVGIAEQHAVTAAAGMAAAGLHPVVALYSTFLNRAFDQLLMDAGLHHAGVTIVLDRAGITGTDGA' A
#
# COMPACT_ATOMS: atom_id res chain seq x y z
N PRO A 1 9.13 17.27 0.58
CA PRO A 1 7.77 16.69 0.62
C PRO A 1 7.78 15.37 1.42
N PHE A 2 6.63 14.92 1.94
CA PHE A 2 6.46 14.00 3.10
C PHE A 2 7.70 13.23 3.62
N ALA A 3 8.32 12.35 2.82
CA ALA A 3 9.52 11.58 3.21
C ALA A 3 10.70 12.43 3.73
N ALA A 4 10.97 13.59 3.12
CA ALA A 4 12.04 14.47 3.60
C ALA A 4 11.71 15.15 4.94
N ARG A 5 10.41 15.27 5.29
CA ARG A 5 9.94 15.89 6.54
C ARG A 5 9.71 14.87 7.65
N HIS A 6 9.40 13.64 7.29
CA HIS A 6 9.09 12.52 8.19
C HIS A 6 9.83 11.25 7.75
N PRO A 7 11.17 11.27 7.67
CA PRO A 7 11.95 10.12 7.18
C PRO A 7 11.73 8.85 8.02
N GLU A 8 11.45 9.00 9.31
CA GLU A 8 11.14 7.93 10.25
C GLU A 8 9.75 7.30 10.05
N ARG A 9 8.89 7.92 9.24
CA ARG A 9 7.51 7.48 8.97
C ARG A 9 7.31 7.03 7.52
N VAL A 10 8.37 6.90 6.74
CA VAL A 10 8.31 6.43 5.36
C VAL A 10 9.11 5.14 5.22
N LEU A 11 8.43 4.11 4.76
CA LEU A 11 9.03 2.83 4.37
C LEU A 11 8.92 2.71 2.85
N ASP A 12 10.05 2.71 2.17
CA ASP A 12 10.15 2.33 0.76
C ASP A 12 10.49 0.84 0.67
N VAL A 13 9.58 0.06 0.12
CA VAL A 13 9.74 -1.40 -0.02
C VAL A 13 10.31 -1.80 -1.38
N GLY A 14 10.61 -0.84 -2.25
CA GLY A 14 10.95 -1.09 -3.65
C GLY A 14 9.76 -1.64 -4.44
N ILE A 15 10.02 -2.44 -5.48
CA ILE A 15 9.00 -3.05 -6.35
C ILE A 15 8.47 -4.35 -5.70
N ALA A 16 7.81 -4.19 -4.54
CA ALA A 16 7.35 -5.30 -3.72
C ALA A 16 5.98 -4.98 -3.08
N GLU A 17 4.94 -4.82 -3.90
CA GLU A 17 3.61 -4.42 -3.43
C GLU A 17 3.02 -5.42 -2.44
N GLN A 18 3.26 -6.73 -2.61
CA GLN A 18 2.85 -7.73 -1.63
C GLN A 18 3.43 -7.41 -0.25
N HIS A 19 4.73 -7.12 -0.20
CA HIS A 19 5.40 -6.78 1.04
C HIS A 19 4.87 -5.47 1.63
N ALA A 20 4.57 -4.46 0.80
CA ALA A 20 3.97 -3.20 1.24
C ALA A 20 2.68 -3.42 2.03
N VAL A 21 1.77 -4.24 1.49
CA VAL A 21 0.45 -4.48 2.08
C VAL A 21 0.55 -5.36 3.33
N THR A 22 1.32 -6.45 3.30
CA THR A 22 1.53 -7.30 4.48
C THR A 22 2.23 -6.54 5.62
N ALA A 23 3.27 -5.75 5.30
CA ALA A 23 3.95 -4.92 6.30
C ALA A 23 3.00 -3.89 6.92
N ALA A 24 2.12 -3.29 6.11
CA ALA A 24 1.08 -2.39 6.62
C ALA A 24 0.09 -3.11 7.53
N ALA A 25 -0.37 -4.32 7.18
CA ALA A 25 -1.21 -5.10 8.08
C ALA A 25 -0.51 -5.37 9.43
N GLY A 26 0.77 -5.72 9.41
CA GLY A 26 1.58 -5.88 10.62
C GLY A 26 1.72 -4.60 11.45
N MET A 27 1.97 -3.46 10.80
CA MET A 27 2.00 -2.15 11.47
C MET A 27 0.65 -1.78 12.09
N ALA A 28 -0.45 -2.09 11.40
CA ALA A 28 -1.80 -1.87 11.93
C ALA A 28 -2.08 -2.75 13.15
N ALA A 29 -1.66 -4.02 13.13
CA ALA A 29 -1.75 -4.91 14.29
C ALA A 29 -0.91 -4.43 15.48
N ALA A 30 0.20 -3.73 15.23
CA ALA A 30 1.02 -3.08 16.24
C ALA A 30 0.46 -1.73 16.76
N GLY A 31 -0.75 -1.34 16.32
CA GLY A 31 -1.44 -0.13 16.79
C GLY A 31 -1.14 1.14 15.99
N LEU A 32 -0.44 1.04 14.86
CA LEU A 32 -0.23 2.18 13.96
C LEU A 32 -1.40 2.31 12.96
N HIS A 33 -1.47 3.44 12.26
CA HIS A 33 -2.35 3.63 11.12
C HIS A 33 -1.53 3.84 9.84
N PRO A 34 -1.13 2.75 9.15
CA PRO A 34 -0.31 2.83 7.96
C PRO A 34 -1.14 3.24 6.74
N VAL A 35 -0.48 3.99 5.86
CA VAL A 35 -1.02 4.40 4.57
C VAL A 35 -0.14 3.80 3.48
N VAL A 36 -0.72 2.96 2.62
CA VAL A 36 -0.02 2.38 1.47
C VAL A 36 -0.38 3.20 0.24
N ALA A 37 0.59 3.95 -0.29
CA ALA A 37 0.42 4.73 -1.51
C ALA A 37 0.98 3.93 -2.70
N LEU A 38 0.13 3.56 -3.64
CA LEU A 38 0.52 2.80 -4.83
C LEU A 38 -0.35 3.14 -6.03
N TYR A 39 0.10 2.74 -7.22
CA TYR A 39 -0.72 2.86 -8.42
C TYR A 39 -1.78 1.76 -8.46
N SER A 40 -2.97 2.11 -8.96
CA SER A 40 -4.10 1.19 -9.07
C SER A 40 -3.73 -0.12 -9.79
N THR A 41 -2.96 -0.03 -10.89
CA THR A 41 -2.55 -1.20 -11.66
C THR A 41 -1.58 -2.11 -10.92
N PHE A 42 -0.79 -1.57 -9.97
CA PHE A 42 0.17 -2.34 -9.19
C PHE A 42 -0.47 -3.04 -7.99
N LEU A 43 -1.65 -2.56 -7.54
CA LEU A 43 -2.41 -3.24 -6.50
C LEU A 43 -2.74 -4.69 -6.88
N ASN A 44 -2.90 -4.98 -8.18
CA ASN A 44 -3.13 -6.33 -8.68
C ASN A 44 -2.03 -7.31 -8.25
N ARG A 45 -0.80 -6.85 -7.98
CA ARG A 45 0.28 -7.71 -7.45
C ARG A 45 0.08 -8.09 -5.98
N ALA A 46 -0.68 -7.31 -5.23
CA ALA A 46 -0.91 -7.46 -3.79
C ALA A 46 -2.38 -7.76 -3.43
N PHE A 47 -3.16 -8.27 -4.39
CA PHE A 47 -4.60 -8.50 -4.19
C PHE A 47 -4.86 -9.50 -3.05
N ASP A 48 -4.08 -10.58 -3.00
CA ASP A 48 -4.19 -11.58 -1.93
C ASP A 48 -3.86 -10.99 -0.56
N GLN A 49 -2.79 -10.19 -0.44
CA GLN A 49 -2.40 -9.54 0.82
C GLN A 49 -3.46 -8.52 1.26
N LEU A 50 -4.06 -7.78 0.31
CA LEU A 50 -5.15 -6.86 0.61
C LEU A 50 -6.35 -7.61 1.21
N LEU A 51 -6.72 -8.75 0.62
CA LEU A 51 -7.86 -9.53 1.07
C LEU A 51 -7.56 -10.27 2.38
N MET A 52 -6.47 -11.04 2.41
CA MET A 52 -6.18 -12.01 3.45
C MET A 52 -5.48 -11.38 4.65
N ASP A 53 -4.50 -10.50 4.44
CA ASP A 53 -3.70 -9.95 5.55
C ASP A 53 -4.38 -8.72 6.15
N ALA A 54 -5.03 -7.89 5.33
CA ALA A 54 -5.67 -6.65 5.78
C ALA A 54 -7.20 -6.77 5.91
N GLY A 55 -7.89 -7.09 4.83
CA GLY A 55 -9.35 -7.05 4.74
C GLY A 55 -10.06 -8.02 5.67
N LEU A 56 -9.64 -9.29 5.67
CA LEU A 56 -10.20 -10.35 6.52
C LEU A 56 -10.10 -10.02 8.01
N HIS A 57 -9.02 -9.34 8.40
CA HIS A 57 -8.76 -8.95 9.79
C HIS A 57 -9.31 -7.57 10.15
N HIS A 58 -9.98 -6.87 9.22
CA HIS A 58 -10.40 -5.49 9.37
C HIS A 58 -9.26 -4.57 9.84
N ALA A 59 -8.04 -4.82 9.34
CA ALA A 59 -6.86 -4.08 9.73
C ALA A 59 -7.01 -2.60 9.38
N GLY A 60 -6.60 -1.71 10.29
CA GLY A 60 -6.68 -0.26 10.12
C GLY A 60 -5.65 0.30 9.14
N VAL A 61 -5.68 -0.18 7.88
CA VAL A 61 -4.78 0.23 6.79
C VAL A 61 -5.55 1.13 5.81
N THR A 62 -4.98 2.28 5.46
CA THR A 62 -5.52 3.11 4.37
C THR A 62 -4.77 2.81 3.07
N ILE A 63 -5.51 2.44 2.02
CA ILE A 63 -4.95 2.26 0.68
C ILE A 63 -5.24 3.51 -0.15
N VAL A 64 -4.18 4.17 -0.63
CA VAL A 64 -4.28 5.33 -1.51
C VAL A 64 -3.87 4.89 -2.91
N LEU A 65 -4.85 4.92 -3.82
CA LEU A 65 -4.68 4.50 -5.21
C LEU A 65 -4.49 5.72 -6.10
N ASP A 66 -3.25 5.94 -6.54
CA ASP A 66 -2.95 6.88 -7.61
C ASP A 66 -3.12 6.20 -8.97
N ARG A 67 -3.19 6.97 -10.06
CA ARG A 67 -3.35 6.46 -11.43
C ARG A 67 -4.52 5.49 -11.56
N ALA A 68 -5.66 5.80 -10.94
CA ALA A 68 -6.88 5.03 -11.08
C ALA A 68 -7.55 5.29 -12.44
N GLY A 69 -8.07 4.24 -13.08
CA GLY A 69 -8.72 4.32 -14.39
C GLY A 69 -7.74 4.23 -15.57
N ILE A 70 -8.13 4.80 -16.73
CA ILE A 70 -7.30 4.82 -17.94
C ILE A 70 -6.21 5.88 -17.77
N THR A 71 -4.95 5.47 -17.85
CA THR A 71 -3.79 6.32 -17.51
C THR A 71 -3.06 6.91 -18.72
N GLY A 72 -3.49 6.59 -19.93
CA GLY A 72 -2.91 7.09 -21.18
C GLY A 72 -2.06 6.03 -21.88
N THR A 73 -0.85 6.39 -22.28
CA THR A 73 0.02 5.58 -23.15
C THR A 73 0.82 4.48 -22.44
N ASP A 74 0.70 4.39 -21.11
CA ASP A 74 1.45 3.43 -20.28
C ASP A 74 0.88 1.99 -20.36
N GLY A 75 -0.09 1.76 -21.26
CA GLY A 75 -0.81 0.50 -21.56
C GLY A 75 -2.27 0.55 -21.06
N ALA A 76 -3.27 -0.08 -21.68
CA ALA A 76 -3.39 -0.85 -22.93
C ALA A 76 -3.24 -0.03 -24.22
#